data_AF-A0A1W6SPN0-F1
#
_entry.id   AF-A0A1W6SPN0-F1
#
_cell.length_a   1.000
_cell.length_b   1.000
_cell.length_c   1.000
_cell.angle_alpha   90.00
_cell.angle_beta   90.00
_cell.angle_gamma   90.00
#
_symmetry.space_group_name_H-M   'P 1'
#
loop_
_entity.id
_entity.type
_entity.pdbx_description
1 polymer ?
#
loop_
_entity_poly.entity_id
_entity_poly.type
_entity_poly.pdbx_seq_one_letter_code
_entity_poly.pdbx_strand_id
1 'polypeptide(L)'
;MSLSDAVPRQQPEKPVSDEIAFNGGKEQPISRLAHIIAQASRFSGDAHGLDNGERAALARLDPDGELRPHQIAALSRALIYAGLEPDTWQVETWQRWSLIAHGMALAGHDISQSLGQQLSRADVSESRVTKLLTSRGDAFRQILPRLLRLLASKNVEPNWHELGGLILNQERDEEKAEVTRLRIAGRFFTAEARK
;
A
#
# COMPACT_ATOMS: atom_id res chain seq x y z
N MET A 1 -23.99 25.73 -65.16
CA MET A 1 -22.81 26.61 -64.99
C MET A 1 -23.07 27.45 -63.76
N SER A 2 -22.56 27.04 -62.60
CA SER A 2 -21.31 27.55 -61.95
C SER A 2 -21.42 29.02 -61.58
N LEU A 3 -21.04 29.53 -60.41
CA LEU A 3 -20.58 29.04 -59.09
C LEU A 3 -20.34 30.34 -58.26
N SER A 4 -20.35 30.23 -56.93
CA SER A 4 -19.76 31.18 -55.95
C SER A 4 -20.56 32.44 -55.58
N ASP A 5 -21.14 32.43 -54.38
CA ASP A 5 -20.57 33.15 -53.23
C ASP A 5 -21.47 32.98 -51.99
N ALA A 6 -21.03 32.16 -51.04
CA ALA A 6 -21.43 32.24 -49.65
C ALA A 6 -20.46 31.42 -48.78
N VAL A 7 -19.57 32.13 -48.10
CA VAL A 7 -18.75 31.61 -46.99
C VAL A 7 -19.70 31.08 -45.90
N PRO A 8 -19.60 29.82 -45.44
CA PRO A 8 -20.39 29.37 -44.30
C PRO A 8 -19.88 30.02 -43.01
N ARG A 9 -20.79 30.67 -42.28
CA ARG A 9 -20.56 31.15 -40.91
C ARG A 9 -20.14 29.97 -40.02
N GLN A 10 -18.97 30.05 -39.40
CA GLN A 10 -18.61 29.18 -38.28
C GLN A 10 -19.56 29.47 -37.11
N GLN A 11 -20.41 28.50 -36.77
CA GLN A 11 -21.05 28.43 -35.45
C GLN A 11 -20.00 27.96 -34.44
N PRO A 12 -19.98 28.49 -33.20
CA PRO A 12 -19.09 27.99 -32.18
C PRO A 12 -19.50 26.55 -31.85
N GLU A 13 -18.58 25.61 -32.05
CA GLU A 13 -18.73 24.23 -31.60
C GLU A 13 -19.01 24.24 -30.11
N LYS A 14 -20.22 23.80 -29.74
CA LYS A 14 -20.51 23.42 -28.36
C LYS A 14 -19.55 22.29 -27.99
N PRO A 15 -18.81 22.37 -26.87
CA PRO A 15 -18.04 21.24 -26.41
C PRO A 15 -19.02 20.10 -26.10
N VAL A 16 -18.85 19.00 -26.82
CA VAL A 16 -19.53 17.73 -26.57
C VAL A 16 -19.23 17.34 -25.14
N SER A 17 -20.29 17.37 -24.33
CA SER A 17 -20.31 16.85 -22.98
C SER A 17 -20.23 15.33 -23.04
N ASP A 18 -19.04 14.77 -22.92
CA ASP A 18 -18.87 13.42 -22.41
C ASP A 18 -18.38 13.52 -20.96
N GLU A 19 -19.38 13.64 -20.09
CA GLU A 19 -19.28 13.25 -18.70
C GLU A 19 -18.81 11.79 -18.61
N ILE A 20 -17.52 11.60 -18.35
CA ILE A 20 -17.12 10.58 -17.39
C ILE A 20 -16.34 11.30 -16.30
N ALA A 21 -17.09 12.08 -15.53
CA ALA A 21 -16.66 12.46 -14.20
C ALA A 21 -16.48 11.16 -13.39
N PHE A 22 -15.25 10.66 -13.32
CA PHE A 22 -14.81 9.69 -12.32
C PHE A 22 -14.79 10.40 -10.94
N ASN A 23 -15.98 10.70 -10.45
CA ASN A 23 -16.23 11.10 -9.07
C ASN A 23 -16.56 9.83 -8.27
N GLY A 24 -15.55 9.00 -8.05
CA GLY A 24 -15.55 7.99 -7.00
C GLY A 24 -14.57 8.45 -5.94
N GLY A 25 -14.99 8.56 -4.68
CA GLY A 25 -14.09 8.85 -3.57
C GLY A 25 -12.90 7.90 -3.64
N LYS A 26 -11.70 8.41 -3.98
CA LYS A 26 -10.53 7.57 -4.29
C LYS A 26 -10.07 6.85 -3.03
N GLU A 27 -10.59 5.65 -2.78
CA GLU A 27 -9.97 4.74 -1.84
C GLU A 27 -8.52 4.52 -2.28
N GLN A 28 -7.59 4.83 -1.37
CA GLN A 28 -6.17 4.70 -1.64
C GLN A 28 -5.86 3.24 -1.97
N PRO A 29 -4.93 2.95 -2.91
CA PRO A 29 -4.62 1.57 -3.30
C PRO A 29 -4.22 0.67 -2.11
N ILE A 30 -3.63 1.25 -1.06
CA ILE A 30 -3.34 0.57 0.21
C ILE A 30 -4.62 0.03 0.88
N SER A 31 -5.68 0.83 0.95
CA SER A 31 -6.96 0.41 1.56
C SER A 31 -7.61 -0.72 0.78
N ARG A 32 -7.60 -0.61 -0.56
CA ARG A 32 -8.15 -1.64 -1.44
C ARG A 32 -7.36 -2.94 -1.32
N LEU A 33 -6.03 -2.87 -1.35
CA LEU A 33 -5.17 -4.04 -1.17
C LEU A 33 -5.41 -4.70 0.20
N ALA A 34 -5.50 -3.91 1.27
CA ALA A 34 -5.80 -4.43 2.60
C ALA A 34 -7.16 -5.12 2.64
N HIS A 35 -8.18 -4.54 2.00
CA HIS A 35 -9.51 -5.13 1.90
C HIS A 35 -9.47 -6.50 1.20
N ILE A 36 -8.83 -6.59 0.04
CA ILE A 36 -8.69 -7.80 -0.76
C ILE A 36 -7.94 -8.91 0.00
N ILE A 37 -6.88 -8.55 0.73
CA ILE A 37 -6.08 -9.49 1.52
C ILE A 37 -6.83 -9.93 2.80
N ALA A 38 -7.59 -9.03 3.43
CA ALA A 38 -8.35 -9.31 4.65
C ALA A 38 -9.61 -10.14 4.40
N GLN A 39 -10.28 -9.94 3.26
CA GLN A 39 -11.50 -10.66 2.87
C GLN A 39 -11.29 -12.15 2.53
N ALA A 40 -10.04 -12.57 2.37
CA ALA A 40 -9.63 -13.92 1.98
C ALA A 40 -9.91 -15.03 3.02
N SER A 41 -11.00 -14.96 3.79
CA SER A 41 -11.30 -15.93 4.85
C SER A 41 -12.78 -16.20 5.09
N ARG A 42 -13.70 -15.60 4.32
CA ARG A 42 -15.14 -15.75 4.62
C ARG A 42 -15.89 -16.70 3.71
N PHE A 43 -15.60 -16.78 2.41
CA PHE A 43 -16.29 -17.72 1.50
C PHE A 43 -15.41 -18.13 0.31
N SER A 44 -15.41 -19.42 -0.05
CA SER A 44 -14.97 -19.87 -1.37
C SER A 44 -16.06 -19.50 -2.38
N GLY A 45 -15.85 -18.43 -3.16
CA GLY A 45 -16.77 -18.03 -4.21
C GLY A 45 -16.93 -16.51 -4.45
N ASP A 46 -16.31 -15.65 -3.64
CA ASP A 46 -16.31 -14.21 -3.94
C ASP A 46 -15.40 -13.94 -5.15
N ALA A 47 -15.99 -13.40 -6.21
CA ALA A 47 -15.31 -13.13 -7.49
C ALA A 47 -14.16 -12.11 -7.41
N HIS A 48 -13.94 -11.49 -6.24
CA HIS A 48 -13.05 -10.34 -6.06
C HIS A 48 -12.10 -10.44 -4.84
N GLY A 49 -12.20 -11.50 -4.02
CA GLY A 49 -11.29 -11.74 -2.89
C GLY A 49 -10.19 -12.74 -3.24
N LEU A 50 -9.02 -12.64 -2.61
CA LEU A 50 -7.99 -13.68 -2.75
C LEU A 50 -8.44 -14.97 -2.08
N ASP A 51 -8.08 -16.11 -2.65
CA ASP A 51 -8.29 -17.39 -1.97
C ASP A 51 -7.28 -17.63 -0.83
N ASN A 52 -7.53 -18.66 0.00
CA ASN A 52 -6.63 -19.01 1.10
C ASN A 52 -5.21 -19.37 0.63
N GLY A 53 -5.07 -19.95 -0.56
CA GLY A 53 -3.79 -20.32 -1.15
C GLY A 53 -2.99 -19.11 -1.59
N GLU A 54 -3.65 -18.11 -2.18
CA GLU A 54 -3.07 -16.85 -2.59
C GLU A 54 -2.65 -16.00 -1.40
N ARG A 55 -3.51 -15.88 -0.38
CA ARG A 55 -3.13 -15.22 0.88
C ARG A 55 -1.90 -15.91 1.50
N ALA A 56 -1.87 -17.24 1.50
CA ALA A 56 -0.71 -17.99 1.99
C ALA A 56 0.53 -17.85 1.09
N ALA A 57 0.37 -17.58 -0.21
CA ALA A 57 1.46 -17.27 -1.11
C ALA A 57 2.05 -15.88 -0.81
N LEU A 58 1.18 -14.88 -0.57
CA LEU A 58 1.57 -13.52 -0.16
C LEU A 58 2.28 -13.51 1.20
N ALA A 59 1.75 -14.23 2.19
CA ALA A 59 2.37 -14.35 3.52
C ALA A 59 3.77 -15.00 3.48
N ARG A 60 4.10 -15.74 2.41
CA ARG A 60 5.41 -16.37 2.18
C ARG A 60 6.29 -15.65 1.18
N LEU A 61 5.87 -14.48 0.68
CA LEU A 61 6.72 -13.65 -0.17
C LEU A 61 8.05 -13.40 0.55
N ASP A 62 9.12 -13.43 -0.24
CA ASP A 62 10.42 -12.94 0.18
C ASP A 62 10.69 -11.63 -0.59
N PRO A 63 10.49 -10.45 0.03
CA PRO A 63 10.66 -9.16 -0.66
C PRO A 63 12.07 -8.91 -1.20
N ASP A 64 13.07 -9.57 -0.62
CA ASP A 64 14.49 -9.46 -1.01
C ASP A 64 14.98 -10.71 -1.77
N GLY A 65 14.12 -11.73 -1.93
CA GLY A 65 14.44 -13.01 -2.54
C GLY A 65 13.82 -13.22 -3.93
N GLU A 66 14.15 -14.34 -4.55
CA GLU A 66 13.56 -14.72 -5.83
C GLU A 66 12.09 -15.13 -5.66
N LEU A 67 11.19 -14.39 -6.32
CA LEU A 67 9.77 -14.68 -6.28
C LEU A 67 9.44 -15.91 -7.13
N ARG A 68 8.81 -16.92 -6.52
CA ARG A 68 8.35 -18.10 -7.26
C ARG A 68 7.17 -17.75 -8.17
N PRO A 69 6.96 -18.46 -9.30
CA PRO A 69 5.91 -18.14 -10.26
C PRO A 69 4.50 -17.98 -9.66
N HIS A 70 4.11 -18.85 -8.72
CA HIS A 70 2.79 -18.75 -8.06
C HIS A 70 2.68 -17.54 -7.11
N GLN A 71 3.80 -17.08 -6.55
CA GLN A 71 3.84 -15.90 -5.69
C GLN A 71 3.75 -14.62 -6.51
N ILE A 72 4.41 -14.60 -7.68
CA ILE A 72 4.25 -13.54 -8.67
C ILE A 72 2.78 -13.46 -9.09
N ALA A 73 2.16 -14.58 -9.46
CA ALA A 73 0.76 -14.62 -9.87
C ALA A 73 -0.20 -14.10 -8.78
N ALA A 74 -0.02 -14.53 -7.53
CA ALA A 74 -0.82 -14.06 -6.40
C ALA A 74 -0.64 -12.55 -6.16
N LEU A 75 0.60 -12.05 -6.23
CA LEU A 75 0.90 -10.63 -6.06
C LEU A 75 0.34 -9.80 -7.21
N SER A 76 0.54 -10.19 -8.47
CA SER A 76 -0.03 -9.53 -9.65
C SER A 76 -1.55 -9.37 -9.51
N ARG A 77 -2.26 -10.47 -9.16
CA ARG A 77 -3.72 -10.44 -9.01
C ARG A 77 -4.16 -9.52 -7.88
N ALA A 78 -3.51 -9.60 -6.71
CA ALA A 78 -3.82 -8.72 -5.58
C ALA A 78 -3.66 -7.23 -5.94
N LEU A 79 -2.61 -6.89 -6.68
CA LEU A 79 -2.34 -5.52 -7.12
C LEU A 79 -3.35 -5.05 -8.18
N ILE A 80 -3.65 -5.88 -9.19
CA ILE A 80 -4.66 -5.59 -10.22
C ILE A 80 -6.02 -5.34 -9.58
N TYR A 81 -6.45 -6.19 -8.64
CA TYR A 81 -7.70 -6.00 -7.91
C TYR A 81 -7.68 -4.74 -7.03
N ALA A 82 -6.51 -4.33 -6.52
CA ALA A 82 -6.35 -3.06 -5.82
C ALA A 82 -6.37 -1.83 -6.78
N GLY A 83 -6.52 -2.06 -8.08
CA GLY A 83 -6.54 -1.02 -9.11
C GLY A 83 -5.15 -0.48 -9.46
N LEU A 84 -4.12 -1.31 -9.28
CA LEU A 84 -2.74 -1.01 -9.64
C LEU A 84 -2.40 -1.73 -10.96
N GLU A 85 -1.57 -1.12 -11.78
CA GLU A 85 -1.12 -1.66 -13.08
C GLU A 85 0.35 -2.10 -12.98
N PRO A 86 0.64 -3.32 -12.52
CA PRO A 86 2.00 -3.73 -12.15
C PRO A 86 2.88 -4.10 -13.36
N ASP A 87 2.30 -4.32 -14.53
CA ASP A 87 2.99 -4.82 -15.72
C ASP A 87 4.04 -3.85 -16.28
N THR A 88 3.92 -2.56 -15.97
CA THR A 88 4.83 -1.49 -16.42
C THR A 88 5.84 -1.06 -15.36
N TRP A 89 5.80 -1.69 -14.18
CA TRP A 89 6.59 -1.24 -13.04
C TRP A 89 8.05 -1.67 -13.10
N GLN A 90 8.90 -0.77 -12.61
CA GLN A 90 10.29 -1.09 -12.30
C GLN A 90 10.39 -2.08 -11.13
N VAL A 91 11.51 -2.79 -11.05
CA VAL A 91 11.78 -3.84 -10.05
C VAL A 91 11.60 -3.31 -8.62
N GLU A 92 12.03 -2.08 -8.35
CA GLU A 92 11.94 -1.46 -7.04
C GLU A 92 10.49 -1.20 -6.62
N THR A 93 9.62 -0.88 -7.58
CA THR A 93 8.19 -0.66 -7.31
C THR A 93 7.52 -2.01 -6.99
N TRP A 94 7.90 -3.07 -7.72
CA TRP A 94 7.50 -4.44 -7.41
C TRP A 94 7.93 -4.87 -6.00
N GLN A 95 9.18 -4.66 -5.62
CA GLN A 95 9.70 -5.01 -4.30
C GLN A 95 8.95 -4.28 -3.17
N ARG A 96 8.65 -2.99 -3.33
CA ARG A 96 7.91 -2.19 -2.34
C ARG A 96 6.49 -2.70 -2.14
N TRP A 97 5.77 -2.96 -3.23
CA TRP A 97 4.42 -3.51 -3.15
C TRP A 97 4.39 -4.95 -2.66
N SER A 98 5.39 -5.76 -3.01
CA SER A 98 5.59 -7.11 -2.45
C SER A 98 5.74 -7.04 -0.93
N LEU A 99 6.57 -6.12 -0.41
CA LEU A 99 6.76 -5.92 1.02
C LEU A 99 5.47 -5.49 1.74
N ILE A 100 4.67 -4.61 1.12
CA ILE A 100 3.37 -4.18 1.65
C ILE A 100 2.39 -5.35 1.67
N ALA A 101 2.22 -6.06 0.56
CA ALA A 101 1.30 -7.20 0.47
C ALA A 101 1.70 -8.34 1.42
N HIS A 102 3.00 -8.64 1.49
CA HIS A 102 3.56 -9.60 2.45
C HIS A 102 3.19 -9.23 3.88
N GLY A 103 3.42 -7.97 4.26
CA GLY A 103 3.15 -7.53 5.61
C GLY A 103 1.67 -7.47 5.96
N MET A 104 0.81 -7.06 5.03
CA MET A 104 -0.65 -7.13 5.21
C MET A 104 -1.13 -8.57 5.37
N ALA A 105 -0.60 -9.51 4.59
CA ALA A 105 -0.97 -10.91 4.70
C ALA A 105 -0.53 -11.55 6.04
N LEU A 106 0.60 -11.10 6.60
CA LEU A 106 1.12 -11.56 7.88
C LEU A 106 0.46 -10.93 9.10
N ALA A 107 0.27 -9.61 9.09
CA ALA A 107 -0.05 -8.84 10.28
C ALA A 107 -1.38 -8.10 10.19
N GLY A 108 -2.13 -8.21 9.10
CA GLY A 108 -3.41 -7.51 8.93
C GLY A 108 -3.24 -6.01 8.68
N HIS A 109 -4.32 -5.26 8.84
CA HIS A 109 -4.35 -3.82 8.65
C HIS A 109 -5.40 -3.16 9.55
N ASP A 110 -4.95 -2.23 10.40
CA ASP A 110 -5.83 -1.44 11.27
C ASP A 110 -5.53 0.06 11.16
N ILE A 111 -6.56 0.83 10.80
CA ILE A 111 -6.51 2.30 10.66
C ILE A 111 -7.00 3.05 11.91
N SER A 112 -7.54 2.34 12.90
CA SER A 112 -8.14 2.95 14.09
C SER A 112 -7.13 3.70 14.95
N GLN A 113 -5.85 3.32 14.86
CA GLN A 113 -4.75 3.93 15.59
C GLN A 113 -3.61 4.30 14.63
N SER A 114 -2.81 5.30 15.03
CA SER A 114 -1.56 5.60 14.33
C SER A 114 -0.55 4.47 14.52
N LEU A 115 0.37 4.29 13.57
CA LEU A 115 1.42 3.28 13.67
C LEU A 115 2.27 3.49 14.92
N GLY A 116 2.57 4.75 15.27
CA GLY A 116 3.32 5.06 16.49
C GLY A 116 2.64 4.54 17.76
N GLN A 117 1.32 4.69 17.88
CA GLN A 117 0.55 4.15 19.01
C GLN A 117 0.51 2.62 19.01
N GLN A 118 0.37 2.00 17.83
CA GLN A 118 0.39 0.55 17.68
C GLN A 118 1.75 -0.05 18.07
N LEU A 119 2.86 0.59 17.68
CA LEU A 119 4.21 0.19 18.07
C LEU A 119 4.41 0.25 19.58
N SER A 120 3.92 1.32 20.22
CA SER A 120 3.91 1.45 21.68
C SER A 120 3.07 0.34 22.31
N ARG A 121 1.83 0.13 21.88
CA ARG A 121 0.92 -0.93 22.38
C ARG A 121 1.52 -2.35 22.27
N ALA A 122 2.33 -2.60 21.25
CA ALA A 122 3.00 -3.87 21.05
C ALA A 122 4.32 -4.03 21.86
N ASP A 123 4.64 -3.07 22.74
CA ASP A 123 5.87 -3.01 23.53
C ASP A 123 7.15 -3.08 22.67
N VAL A 124 7.12 -2.42 21.51
CA VAL A 124 8.32 -2.27 20.68
C VAL A 124 9.26 -1.30 21.37
N SER A 125 10.49 -1.75 21.66
CA SER A 125 11.47 -0.89 22.33
C SER A 125 11.79 0.38 21.54
N GLU A 126 12.03 1.48 22.25
CA GLU A 126 12.39 2.77 21.64
C GLU A 126 13.56 2.64 20.67
N SER A 127 14.61 1.91 21.06
CA SER A 127 15.76 1.63 20.20
C SER A 127 15.36 0.98 18.86
N ARG A 128 14.39 0.06 18.88
CA ARG A 128 13.90 -0.61 17.66
C ARG A 128 13.04 0.32 16.81
N VAL A 129 12.23 1.18 17.42
CA VAL A 129 11.46 2.21 16.70
C VAL A 129 12.40 3.24 16.06
N THR A 130 13.35 3.78 16.81
CA THR A 130 14.36 4.69 16.29
C THR A 130 15.12 4.05 15.13
N LYS A 131 15.56 2.80 15.29
CA LYS A 131 16.25 2.07 14.21
C LYS A 131 15.38 1.92 12.96
N LEU A 132 14.10 1.59 13.10
CA LEU A 132 13.16 1.52 11.97
C LEU A 132 13.08 2.87 11.23
N LEU A 133 12.86 3.95 11.97
CA LEU A 133 12.61 5.27 11.39
C LEU A 133 13.87 5.90 10.78
N THR A 134 15.06 5.57 11.28
CA THR A 134 16.33 6.07 10.73
C THR A 134 16.91 5.18 9.63
N SER A 135 16.48 3.93 9.52
CA SER A 135 16.96 3.02 8.47
C SER A 135 16.52 3.48 7.07
N ARG A 136 17.37 3.18 6.08
CA ARG A 136 17.18 3.44 4.64
C ARG A 136 17.46 2.19 3.82
N GLY A 137 16.93 2.09 2.61
CA GLY A 137 17.17 0.99 1.68
C GLY A 137 17.09 -0.40 2.28
N ASP A 138 18.12 -1.21 2.04
CA ASP A 138 18.20 -2.60 2.49
C ASP A 138 18.06 -2.75 4.01
N ALA A 139 18.60 -1.82 4.79
CA ALA A 139 18.51 -1.88 6.24
C ALA A 139 17.04 -1.80 6.71
N PHE A 140 16.24 -0.95 6.05
CA PHE A 140 14.81 -0.85 6.34
C PHE A 140 14.08 -2.14 5.94
N ARG A 141 14.37 -2.67 4.74
CA ARG A 141 13.79 -3.93 4.23
C ARG A 141 14.12 -5.14 5.11
N GLN A 142 15.31 -5.21 5.70
CA GLN A 142 15.71 -6.29 6.59
C GLN A 142 15.05 -6.24 7.98
N ILE A 143 14.81 -5.02 8.49
CA ILE A 143 14.20 -4.84 9.83
C ILE A 143 12.71 -5.10 9.79
N LEU A 144 12.04 -4.67 8.73
CA LEU A 144 10.59 -4.63 8.68
C LEU A 144 9.91 -6.00 8.86
N PRO A 145 10.31 -7.09 8.19
CA PRO A 145 9.70 -8.41 8.37
C PRO A 145 9.81 -8.94 9.80
N ARG A 146 10.88 -8.59 10.53
CA ARG A 146 11.04 -8.99 11.94
C ARG A 146 10.09 -8.21 12.84
N LEU A 147 9.93 -6.91 12.58
CA LEU A 147 8.98 -6.06 13.28
C LEU A 147 7.53 -6.53 13.05
N LEU A 148 7.16 -6.85 11.80
CA LEU A 148 5.82 -7.31 11.47
C LEU A 148 5.47 -8.62 12.17
N ARG A 149 6.41 -9.57 12.26
CA ARG A 149 6.21 -10.81 13.04
C ARG A 149 6.01 -10.54 14.53
N LEU A 150 6.69 -9.54 15.10
CA LEU A 150 6.48 -9.11 16.49
C LEU A 150 5.10 -8.48 16.67
N LEU A 151 4.67 -7.61 15.76
CA LEU A 151 3.33 -7.01 15.82
C LEU A 151 2.24 -8.09 15.71
N ALA A 152 2.39 -9.03 14.78
CA ALA A 152 1.49 -10.17 14.63
C ALA A 152 1.44 -11.04 15.90
N SER A 153 2.58 -11.33 16.54
CA SER A 153 2.59 -12.13 17.78
C SER A 153 1.95 -11.41 18.97
N LYS A 154 1.78 -10.09 18.90
CA LYS A 154 1.08 -9.26 19.87
C LYS A 154 -0.37 -8.95 19.47
N ASN A 155 -0.89 -9.56 18.40
CA ASN A 155 -2.20 -9.26 17.81
C ASN A 155 -2.38 -7.76 17.52
N VAL A 156 -1.32 -7.09 17.08
CA VAL A 156 -1.35 -5.69 16.69
C VAL A 156 -1.25 -5.62 15.17
N GLU A 157 -2.33 -5.15 14.55
CA GLU A 157 -2.36 -4.92 13.11
C GLU A 157 -1.78 -3.54 12.78
N PRO A 158 -0.80 -3.43 11.85
CA PRO A 158 -0.20 -2.14 11.53
C PRO A 158 -1.12 -1.23 10.71
N ASN A 159 -0.98 0.08 10.93
CA ASN A 159 -1.55 1.09 10.06
C ASN A 159 -0.71 1.21 8.78
N TRP A 160 -1.12 0.46 7.76
CA TRP A 160 -0.48 0.43 6.45
C TRP A 160 -0.61 1.73 5.65
N HIS A 161 -1.48 2.67 6.01
CA HIS A 161 -1.43 4.00 5.38
C HIS A 161 -0.13 4.72 5.75
N GLU A 162 0.26 4.69 7.03
CA GLU A 162 1.51 5.29 7.47
C GLU A 162 2.71 4.44 7.05
N LEU A 163 2.66 3.12 7.31
CA LEU A 163 3.78 2.22 7.00
C LEU A 163 3.99 2.02 5.49
N GLY A 164 2.91 1.80 4.73
CA GLY A 164 2.96 1.69 3.28
C GLY A 164 3.33 3.01 2.61
N GLY A 165 2.84 4.14 3.14
CA GLY A 165 3.28 5.47 2.72
C GLY A 165 4.80 5.67 2.92
N LEU A 166 5.34 5.22 4.06
CA LEU A 166 6.78 5.25 4.30
C LEU A 166 7.56 4.39 3.30
N ILE A 167 7.12 3.14 3.06
CA ILE A 167 7.72 2.20 2.10
C ILE A 167 7.72 2.77 0.68
N LEU A 168 6.63 3.42 0.25
CA LEU A 168 6.48 3.92 -1.11
C LEU A 168 7.24 5.22 -1.36
N ASN A 169 7.38 6.09 -0.34
CA ASN A 169 8.01 7.41 -0.50
C ASN A 169 9.52 7.41 -0.22
N GLN A 170 10.03 6.49 0.59
CA GLN A 170 11.47 6.39 0.85
C GLN A 170 12.26 6.29 -0.47
N GLU A 171 13.36 7.03 -0.65
CA GLU A 171 14.19 7.13 -1.87
C GLU A 171 13.49 7.70 -3.12
N ARG A 172 12.19 8.02 -3.07
CA ARG A 172 11.43 8.64 -4.17
C ARG A 172 11.02 10.07 -3.86
N ASP A 173 10.57 10.29 -2.64
CA ASP A 173 10.10 11.55 -2.10
C ASP A 173 10.48 11.56 -0.60
N GLU A 174 11.76 11.87 -0.34
CA GLU A 174 12.30 11.84 1.02
C GLU A 174 11.67 12.88 1.94
N GLU A 175 11.16 13.99 1.40
CA GLU A 175 10.43 14.99 2.19
C GLU A 175 9.14 14.38 2.75
N LYS A 176 8.31 13.73 1.92
CA LYS A 176 7.11 13.03 2.39
C LYS A 176 7.43 11.87 3.33
N ALA A 177 8.50 11.13 3.05
CA ALA A 177 8.95 10.05 3.91
C ALA A 177 9.35 10.58 5.29
N GLU A 178 10.06 11.70 5.36
CA GLU A 178 10.51 12.32 6.61
C GLU A 178 9.35 12.88 7.43
N VAL A 179 8.39 13.57 6.80
CA VAL A 179 7.16 14.01 7.47
C VAL A 179 6.41 12.82 8.09
N THR A 180 6.38 11.69 7.38
CA THR A 180 5.74 10.45 7.88
C THR A 180 6.51 9.88 9.07
N ARG A 181 7.85 9.82 9.01
CA ARG A 181 8.70 9.33 10.12
C ARG A 181 8.51 10.18 11.38
N LEU A 182 8.54 11.51 11.25
CA LEU A 182 8.36 12.42 12.39
C LEU A 182 6.97 12.27 13.02
N ARG A 183 5.92 12.08 12.21
CA ARG A 183 4.58 11.79 12.71
C ARG A 183 4.53 10.50 13.51
N ILE A 184 5.10 9.41 12.97
CA ILE A 184 5.14 8.11 13.65
C ILE A 184 5.92 8.21 14.97
N ALA A 185 7.10 8.84 14.94
CA ALA A 185 7.93 9.06 16.13
C ALA A 185 7.17 9.84 17.21
N GLY A 186 6.59 10.99 16.85
CA GLY A 186 5.84 11.82 17.79
C GLY A 186 4.68 11.07 18.45
N ARG A 187 3.93 10.28 17.67
CA ARG A 187 2.82 9.45 18.19
C ARG A 187 3.30 8.33 19.10
N PHE A 188 4.44 7.70 18.78
CA PHE A 188 5.05 6.67 19.61
C PHE A 188 5.51 7.23 20.96
N PHE A 189 6.35 8.27 20.97
CA PHE A 189 6.88 8.83 22.22
C PHE A 189 5.81 9.49 23.08
N THR A 190 4.77 10.08 22.46
CA THR A 190 3.60 10.57 23.20
C THR A 190 2.83 9.43 23.87
N ALA A 191 2.73 8.26 23.23
CA ALA A 191 2.06 7.10 23.81
C ALA A 191 2.90 6.47 24.93
N GLU A 192 4.21 6.34 24.75
CA GLU A 192 5.12 5.83 25.79
C GLU A 192 5.13 6.73 27.03
N ALA A 193 5.13 8.06 26.87
CA ALA A 193 5.10 8.99 27.99
C ALA A 193 3.79 8.97 28.81
N ARG A 194 2.75 8.30 28.31
CA ARG A 194 1.43 8.17 28.98
C ARG A 194 1.21 6.81 29.64
N LYS A 195 2.13 5.86 29.44
CA LYS A 195 2.10 4.54 30.10
C LYS A 195 2.61 4.65 31.53
#